data_AF-A0A9P7SNS6-F1
#
_entry.id   AF-A0A9P7SNS6-F1
#
_cell.length_a   1.000
_cell.length_b   1.000
_cell.length_c   1.000
_cell.angle_alpha   90.00
_cell.angle_beta   90.00
_cell.angle_gamma   90.00
#
_symmetry.space_group_name_H-M   'P 1'
#
loop_
_entity.id
_entity.type
_entity.pdbx_description
1 polymer ?
#
loop_
_entity_poly.entity_id
_entity_poly.type
_entity_poly.pdbx_seq_one_letter_code
_entity_poly.pdbx_strand_id
1 'polypeptide(L)'
;MRKHCFLEFEEWKLQPWAHQPESKLPGSLLMDVFVDIPGIVEDADRLKEEVAKMKMGLTSAEEVDALRTKVQNKVLASIHSLSEYRWKWEDMYPRVCWKTRINAANTLCLDDEGNPLFDTCLNFVGMKRTLEILFYNASRLLLFRLCDLTGVHEAASTNLEHVWQRHGPFLNPLLLPGMGTPEAHALEICRIVDYLMNGDQNYHGAFILLFPLRVAQIQLLSSPKMYNWIGKMLKQFADEKGLGIGEHLQESKISERLKKLPIS
;
A
#
# COMPACT_ATOMS: atom_id res chain seq x y z
N MET A 1 9.16 8.34 -2.06
CA MET A 1 9.71 8.40 -0.70
C MET A 1 10.40 7.06 -0.44
N ARG A 2 11.74 7.01 -0.44
CA ARG A 2 12.55 5.77 -0.30
C ARG A 2 13.64 6.00 0.76
N LYS A 3 13.25 6.65 1.85
CA LYS A 3 14.15 7.10 2.90
C LYS A 3 13.58 6.71 4.23
N HIS A 4 14.48 6.32 5.14
CA HIS A 4 14.19 6.22 6.56
C HIS A 4 13.42 7.45 7.04
N CYS A 5 12.36 7.24 7.82
CA CYS A 5 11.52 8.32 8.34
C CYS A 5 11.51 8.29 9.86
N PHE A 6 11.42 9.45 10.51
CA PHE A 6 11.51 9.50 11.98
C PHE A 6 10.43 8.67 12.68
N LEU A 7 9.27 8.47 12.04
CA LEU A 7 8.17 7.66 12.58
C LEU A 7 8.53 6.17 12.72
N GLU A 8 9.60 5.71 12.09
CA GLU A 8 10.07 4.32 12.20
C GLU A 8 10.84 4.05 13.51
N PHE A 9 11.27 5.10 14.22
CA PHE A 9 12.05 4.93 15.46
C PHE A 9 11.16 4.52 16.64
N GLU A 10 11.74 3.72 17.55
CA GLU A 10 11.04 3.17 18.72
C GLU A 10 10.42 4.26 19.61
N GLU A 11 11.07 5.42 19.72
CA GLU A 11 10.54 6.56 20.47
C GLU A 11 9.15 6.99 19.98
N TRP A 12 8.91 6.98 18.66
CA TRP A 12 7.63 7.36 18.08
C TRP A 12 6.61 6.22 18.11
N LYS A 13 7.08 4.97 18.09
CA LYS A 13 6.20 3.79 18.09
C LYS A 13 5.81 3.35 19.50
N LEU A 14 6.67 3.50 20.49
CA LEU A 14 6.51 2.93 21.83
C LEU A 14 6.27 3.99 22.91
N GLN A 15 6.98 5.12 22.92
CA GLN A 15 6.88 6.08 24.02
C GLN A 15 5.49 6.67 24.24
N PRO A 16 4.69 6.99 23.19
CA PRO A 16 3.31 7.46 23.39
C PRO A 16 2.43 6.46 24.17
N TRP A 17 2.83 5.20 24.18
CA TRP A 17 2.12 4.09 24.81
C TRP A 17 2.90 3.51 26.00
N ALA A 18 4.00 4.12 26.45
CA ALA A 18 4.88 3.53 27.47
C ALA A 18 4.18 3.25 28.80
N HIS A 19 3.22 4.09 29.19
CA HIS A 19 2.44 3.91 30.41
C HIS A 19 1.32 2.87 30.26
N GLN A 20 0.88 2.60 29.02
CA GLN A 20 -0.20 1.67 28.74
C GLN A 20 -0.03 0.99 27.37
N PRO A 21 0.94 0.08 27.18
CA PRO A 21 1.26 -0.48 25.88
C PRO A 21 0.10 -1.22 25.22
N GLU A 22 -0.76 -1.85 26.02
CA GLU A 22 -1.93 -2.60 25.57
C GLU A 22 -3.03 -1.72 24.97
N SER A 23 -3.02 -0.42 25.28
CA SER A 23 -3.99 0.55 24.72
C SER A 23 -3.74 0.85 23.23
N LYS A 24 -2.56 0.47 22.69
CA LYS A 24 -2.26 0.67 21.27
C LYS A 24 -3.16 -0.18 20.38
N LEU A 25 -3.98 0.52 19.60
CA LEU A 25 -4.99 -0.10 18.74
C LEU A 25 -4.34 -0.79 17.52
N PRO A 26 -4.99 -1.84 16.97
CA PRO A 26 -4.48 -2.57 15.79
C PRO A 26 -4.19 -1.67 14.59
N GLY A 27 -5.01 -0.64 14.35
CA GLY A 27 -4.77 0.33 13.29
C GLY A 27 -3.43 1.06 13.41
N SER A 28 -3.04 1.46 14.64
CA SER A 28 -1.74 2.08 14.90
C SER A 28 -0.59 1.09 14.71
N LEU A 29 -0.78 -0.17 15.09
CA LEU A 29 0.21 -1.23 14.89
C LEU A 29 0.42 -1.54 13.40
N LEU A 30 -0.64 -1.54 12.60
CA LEU A 30 -0.53 -1.68 11.13
C LEU A 30 0.24 -0.51 10.52
N MET A 31 -0.02 0.71 11.00
CA MET A 31 0.69 1.91 10.54
C MET A 31 2.17 1.91 10.93
N ASP A 32 2.53 1.37 12.10
CA ASP A 32 3.94 1.20 12.48
C ASP A 32 4.72 0.40 11.42
N VAL A 33 4.15 -0.71 10.95
CA VAL A 33 4.79 -1.53 9.90
C VAL A 33 4.88 -0.74 8.60
N PHE A 34 3.82 0.00 8.24
CA PHE A 34 3.81 0.81 7.04
C PHE A 34 4.93 1.86 7.02
N VAL A 35 5.18 2.54 8.15
CA VAL A 35 6.22 3.58 8.23
C VAL A 35 7.64 3.01 8.28
N ASP A 36 7.80 1.72 8.61
CA ASP A 36 9.09 1.03 8.55
C ASP A 36 9.50 0.68 7.10
N ILE A 37 8.53 0.48 6.20
CA ILE A 37 8.78 0.00 4.83
C ILE A 37 9.73 0.92 4.02
N PRO A 38 9.61 2.26 4.03
CA PRO A 38 10.54 3.14 3.33
C PRO A 38 12.01 2.91 3.70
N GLY A 39 12.30 2.65 4.98
CA GLY A 39 13.64 2.32 5.46
C GLY A 39 14.12 0.96 4.98
N ILE A 40 13.22 -0.04 4.91
CA ILE A 40 13.55 -1.36 4.35
C ILE A 40 13.85 -1.25 2.84
N VAL A 41 13.12 -0.41 2.11
CA VAL A 41 13.40 -0.13 0.69
C VAL A 41 14.77 0.52 0.52
N GLU A 42 15.13 1.50 1.37
CA GLU A 42 16.45 2.11 1.35
C GLU A 42 17.56 1.08 1.61
N ASP A 43 17.38 0.22 2.61
CA ASP A 43 18.30 -0.88 2.91
C ASP A 43 18.43 -1.88 1.74
N ALA A 44 17.33 -2.19 1.05
CA ALA A 44 17.33 -3.06 -0.13
C ALA A 44 18.00 -2.41 -1.36
N ASP A 45 17.87 -1.10 -1.54
CA ASP A 45 18.58 -0.37 -2.58
C ASP A 45 20.10 -0.33 -2.28
N ARG A 46 20.50 -0.10 -1.01
CA ARG A 46 21.91 -0.22 -0.58
C ARG A 46 22.47 -1.63 -0.84
N LEU A 47 21.69 -2.68 -0.57
CA LEU A 47 22.10 -4.05 -0.87
C LEU A 47 22.41 -4.24 -2.37
N LYS A 48 21.60 -3.68 -3.27
CA LYS A 48 21.87 -3.76 -4.72
C LYS A 48 23.18 -3.07 -5.10
N GLU A 49 23.45 -1.91 -4.50
CA GLU A 49 24.70 -1.17 -4.72
C GLU A 49 25.91 -1.96 -4.25
N GLU A 50 25.85 -2.57 -3.05
CA GLU A 50 26.96 -3.39 -2.53
C GLU A 50 27.17 -4.67 -3.34
N VAL A 51 26.10 -5.30 -3.84
CA VAL A 51 26.22 -6.42 -4.79
C VAL A 51 26.93 -5.99 -6.08
N ALA A 52 26.69 -4.78 -6.58
CA ALA A 52 27.39 -4.26 -7.75
C ALA A 52 28.88 -3.98 -7.47
N LYS A 53 29.20 -3.40 -6.30
CA LYS A 53 30.59 -3.18 -5.86
C LYS A 53 31.36 -4.49 -5.65
N MET A 54 30.72 -5.50 -5.08
CA MET A 54 31.31 -6.83 -4.92
C MET A 54 31.70 -7.46 -6.27
N LYS A 55 30.87 -7.30 -7.31
CA LYS A 55 31.22 -7.75 -8.68
C LYS A 55 32.42 -7.02 -9.27
N MET A 56 32.72 -5.82 -8.78
CA MET A 56 33.90 -5.04 -9.15
C MET A 56 35.11 -5.28 -8.22
N GLY A 57 34.98 -6.18 -7.22
CA GLY A 57 36.04 -6.46 -6.24
C GLY A 57 36.24 -5.37 -5.18
N LEU A 58 35.27 -4.47 -5.00
CA LEU A 58 35.37 -3.33 -4.08
C LEU A 58 34.79 -3.59 -2.67
N THR A 59 34.01 -4.66 -2.52
CA THR A 59 33.37 -5.08 -1.26
C THR A 59 33.50 -6.61 -1.13
N SER A 60 33.64 -7.12 0.09
CA SER A 60 33.72 -8.56 0.31
C SER A 60 32.35 -9.24 0.15
N ALA A 61 32.35 -10.53 -0.21
CA ALA A 61 31.13 -11.32 -0.27
C ALA A 61 30.45 -11.47 1.11
N GLU A 62 31.25 -11.49 2.17
CA GLU A 62 30.81 -11.66 3.55
C GLU A 62 30.04 -10.43 4.05
N GLU A 63 30.48 -9.22 3.71
CA GLU A 63 29.75 -7.96 4.01
C GLU A 63 28.42 -7.88 3.27
N VAL A 64 28.39 -8.29 1.99
CA VAL A 64 27.16 -8.35 1.19
C VAL A 64 26.17 -9.35 1.77
N ASP A 65 26.64 -10.52 2.20
CA ASP A 65 25.79 -11.56 2.77
C ASP A 65 25.24 -11.18 4.15
N ALA A 66 26.06 -10.54 4.99
CA ALA A 66 25.62 -9.98 6.27
C ALA A 66 24.53 -8.90 6.07
N LEU A 67 24.73 -8.00 5.10
CA LEU A 67 23.72 -7.00 4.75
C LEU A 67 22.45 -7.66 4.21
N ARG A 68 22.57 -8.64 3.30
CA ARG A 68 21.43 -9.39 2.77
C ARG A 68 20.62 -10.02 3.88
N THR A 69 21.27 -10.77 4.77
CA THR A 69 20.63 -11.42 5.92
C THR A 69 19.90 -10.40 6.80
N LYS A 70 20.52 -9.26 7.08
CA LYS A 70 19.88 -8.17 7.84
C LYS A 70 18.61 -7.66 7.16
N VAL A 71 18.63 -7.41 5.86
CA VAL A 71 17.44 -6.92 5.13
C VAL A 71 16.36 -8.00 5.07
N GLN A 72 16.73 -9.25 4.77
CA GLN A 72 15.78 -10.37 4.72
C GLN A 72 15.09 -10.57 6.08
N ASN A 73 15.84 -10.52 7.18
CA ASN A 73 15.27 -10.62 8.53
C ASN A 73 14.29 -9.49 8.83
N LYS A 74 14.59 -8.25 8.42
CA LYS A 74 13.65 -7.12 8.54
C LYS A 74 12.36 -7.36 7.75
N VAL A 75 12.47 -7.81 6.50
CA VAL A 75 11.30 -8.12 5.65
C VAL A 75 10.43 -9.20 6.31
N LEU A 76 11.03 -10.30 6.77
CA LEU A 76 10.32 -11.40 7.43
C LEU A 76 9.66 -10.94 8.74
N ALA A 77 10.35 -10.15 9.55
CA ALA A 77 9.81 -9.58 10.79
C ALA A 77 8.63 -8.63 10.52
N SER A 78 8.70 -7.81 9.46
CA SER A 78 7.60 -6.94 9.05
C SER A 78 6.40 -7.73 8.53
N ILE A 79 6.60 -8.81 7.76
CA ILE A 79 5.52 -9.70 7.31
C ILE A 79 4.83 -10.34 8.51
N HIS A 80 5.61 -10.91 9.43
CA HIS A 80 5.09 -11.50 10.67
C HIS A 80 4.27 -10.49 11.47
N SER A 81 4.84 -9.32 11.73
CA SER A 81 4.18 -8.27 12.52
C SER A 81 2.90 -7.78 11.85
N LEU A 82 2.92 -7.57 10.53
CA LEU A 82 1.75 -7.13 9.77
C LEU A 82 0.62 -8.16 9.87
N SER A 83 0.93 -9.44 9.75
CA SER A 83 -0.04 -10.53 9.85
C SER A 83 -0.63 -10.66 11.26
N GLU A 84 0.20 -10.57 12.30
CA GLU A 84 -0.28 -10.58 13.70
C GLU A 84 -1.17 -9.38 14.02
N TYR A 85 -0.79 -8.19 13.56
CA TYR A 85 -1.60 -6.99 13.79
C TYR A 85 -2.91 -7.02 13.00
N ARG A 86 -2.91 -7.61 11.81
CA ARG A 86 -4.14 -7.83 11.04
C ARG A 86 -5.03 -8.88 11.70
N TRP A 87 -4.48 -9.91 12.33
CA TRP A 87 -5.26 -10.84 13.16
C TRP A 87 -5.88 -10.14 14.36
N LYS A 88 -5.10 -9.34 15.11
CA LYS A 88 -5.63 -8.52 16.22
C LYS A 88 -6.74 -7.57 15.76
N TRP A 89 -6.61 -7.02 14.55
CA TRP A 89 -7.65 -6.21 13.94
C TRP A 89 -8.93 -7.01 13.67
N GLU A 90 -8.82 -8.25 13.15
CA GLU A 90 -9.97 -9.12 12.90
C GLU A 90 -10.74 -9.43 14.18
N ASP A 91 -10.02 -9.77 15.25
CA ASP A 91 -10.60 -10.10 16.55
C ASP A 91 -11.30 -8.89 17.18
N MET A 92 -10.69 -7.70 17.06
CA MET A 92 -11.20 -6.48 17.68
C MET A 92 -12.38 -5.86 16.92
N TYR A 93 -12.44 -6.03 15.60
CA TYR A 93 -13.41 -5.36 14.73
C TYR A 93 -14.21 -6.34 13.87
N PRO A 94 -15.02 -7.23 14.47
CA PRO A 94 -15.90 -8.09 13.71
C PRO A 94 -17.02 -7.28 13.04
N ARG A 95 -17.44 -7.70 11.83
CA ARG A 95 -18.58 -7.12 11.09
C ARG A 95 -18.44 -5.63 10.73
N VAL A 96 -17.22 -5.11 10.66
CA VAL A 96 -17.00 -3.72 10.24
C VAL A 96 -16.87 -3.57 8.72
N CYS A 97 -16.79 -4.68 7.99
CA CYS A 97 -16.80 -4.71 6.53
C CYS A 97 -17.92 -5.62 6.01
N TRP A 98 -18.56 -5.23 4.90
CA TRP A 98 -19.56 -6.05 4.21
C TRP A 98 -19.49 -5.87 2.69
N LYS A 99 -20.03 -6.84 1.94
CA LYS A 99 -20.15 -6.76 0.48
C LYS A 99 -21.50 -6.17 0.09
N THR A 100 -21.49 -5.28 -0.89
CA THR A 100 -22.71 -4.82 -1.58
C THR A 100 -22.59 -5.15 -3.06
N ARG A 101 -23.70 -5.52 -3.71
CA ARG A 101 -23.70 -5.71 -5.17
C ARG A 101 -23.39 -4.39 -5.86
N ILE A 102 -22.57 -4.45 -6.91
CA ILE A 102 -22.31 -3.29 -7.74
C ILE A 102 -23.59 -2.88 -8.48
N ASN A 103 -23.86 -1.58 -8.50
CA ASN A 103 -24.86 -0.98 -9.37
C ASN A 103 -24.13 -0.27 -10.51
N ALA A 104 -24.31 -0.75 -11.73
CA ALA A 104 -23.64 -0.21 -12.91
C ALA A 104 -23.94 1.29 -13.15
N ALA A 105 -25.04 1.81 -12.61
CA ALA A 105 -25.41 3.21 -12.74
C ALA A 105 -24.59 4.17 -11.86
N ASN A 106 -23.90 3.69 -10.83
CA ASN A 106 -23.21 4.55 -9.86
C ASN A 106 -21.79 4.12 -9.49
N THR A 107 -21.34 2.97 -9.94
CA THR A 107 -20.00 2.46 -9.65
C THR A 107 -18.93 3.19 -10.46
N LEU A 108 -17.76 3.35 -9.87
CA LEU A 108 -16.56 3.80 -10.57
C LEU A 108 -15.76 2.62 -11.14
N CYS A 109 -16.10 1.39 -10.76
CA CYS A 109 -15.39 0.17 -11.14
C CYS A 109 -15.92 -0.41 -12.46
N LEU A 110 -15.93 0.40 -13.53
CA LEU A 110 -16.31 -0.01 -14.88
C LEU A 110 -15.07 -0.17 -15.78
N ASP A 111 -15.10 -1.16 -16.68
CA ASP A 111 -14.11 -1.26 -17.74
C ASP A 111 -14.41 -0.27 -18.90
N ASP A 112 -13.56 -0.30 -19.93
CA ASP A 112 -13.65 0.60 -21.08
C ASP A 112 -14.92 0.41 -21.91
N GLU A 113 -15.59 -0.73 -21.76
CA GLU A 113 -16.85 -1.08 -22.42
C GLU A 113 -18.07 -0.71 -21.54
N GLY A 114 -17.83 -0.18 -20.34
CA GLY A 114 -18.88 0.14 -19.36
C GLY A 114 -19.38 -1.07 -18.57
N ASN A 115 -18.68 -2.21 -18.63
CA ASN A 115 -19.03 -3.40 -17.87
C ASN A 115 -18.43 -3.34 -16.45
N PRO A 116 -19.15 -3.79 -15.40
CA PRO A 116 -18.61 -3.88 -14.06
C PRO A 116 -17.35 -4.77 -13.99
N LEU A 117 -16.29 -4.25 -13.39
CA LEU A 117 -15.04 -4.98 -13.11
C LEU A 117 -15.19 -6.00 -11.97
N PHE A 118 -16.22 -5.83 -11.12
CA PHE A 118 -16.51 -6.69 -9.99
C PHE A 118 -18.01 -6.91 -9.84
N ASP A 119 -18.40 -8.07 -9.28
CA ASP A 119 -19.80 -8.32 -8.89
C ASP A 119 -20.19 -7.55 -7.62
N THR A 120 -19.20 -7.28 -6.75
CA THR A 120 -19.42 -6.67 -5.43
C THR A 120 -18.29 -5.72 -5.03
N CYS A 121 -18.66 -4.63 -4.36
CA CYS A 121 -17.74 -3.71 -3.70
C CYS A 121 -17.68 -3.96 -2.18
N LEU A 122 -16.62 -3.47 -1.54
CA LEU A 122 -16.42 -3.54 -0.09
C LEU A 122 -16.84 -2.24 0.56
N ASN A 123 -17.68 -2.34 1.59
CA ASN A 123 -18.16 -1.21 2.38
C ASN A 123 -17.71 -1.37 3.83
N PHE A 124 -17.62 -0.25 4.56
CA PHE A 124 -17.04 -0.21 5.89
C PHE A 124 -17.83 0.64 6.88
N VAL A 125 -17.67 0.32 8.17
CA VAL A 125 -18.09 1.17 9.28
C VAL A 125 -17.08 2.31 9.45
N GLY A 126 -17.24 3.33 8.63
CA GLY A 126 -16.47 4.58 8.67
C GLY A 126 -15.07 4.50 8.05
N MET A 127 -14.56 5.69 7.71
CA MET A 127 -13.29 5.90 7.01
C MET A 127 -12.09 5.24 7.71
N LYS A 128 -12.06 5.27 9.05
CA LYS A 128 -10.93 4.78 9.84
C LYS A 128 -10.67 3.28 9.61
N ARG A 129 -11.72 2.46 9.54
CA ARG A 129 -11.58 1.01 9.29
C ARG A 129 -11.09 0.74 7.87
N THR A 130 -11.60 1.51 6.91
CA THR A 130 -11.18 1.46 5.52
C THR A 130 -9.70 1.76 5.35
N LEU A 131 -9.21 2.85 5.96
CA LEU A 131 -7.81 3.25 5.88
C LEU A 131 -6.86 2.17 6.41
N GLU A 132 -7.19 1.56 7.55
CA GLU A 132 -6.36 0.53 8.15
C GLU A 132 -6.23 -0.70 7.24
N ILE A 133 -7.31 -1.13 6.59
CA ILE A 133 -7.29 -2.24 5.62
C ILE A 133 -6.60 -1.86 4.31
N LEU A 134 -6.78 -0.60 3.86
CA LEU A 134 -6.13 -0.09 2.66
C LEU A 134 -4.60 -0.05 2.83
N PHE A 135 -4.11 0.45 3.96
CA PHE A 135 -2.69 0.49 4.28
C PHE A 135 -2.13 -0.89 4.64
N TYR A 136 -2.92 -1.78 5.23
CA TYR A 136 -2.53 -3.19 5.38
C TYR A 136 -2.24 -3.82 4.01
N ASN A 137 -3.18 -3.72 3.06
CA ASN A 137 -3.02 -4.27 1.72
C ASN A 137 -1.83 -3.63 0.99
N ALA A 138 -1.70 -2.30 1.04
CA ALA A 138 -0.57 -1.61 0.42
C ALA A 138 0.78 -2.05 1.03
N SER A 139 0.86 -2.16 2.36
CA SER A 139 2.05 -2.67 3.07
C SER A 139 2.40 -4.09 2.62
N ARG A 140 1.38 -4.95 2.51
CA ARG A 140 1.54 -6.34 2.10
C ARG A 140 2.09 -6.46 0.68
N LEU A 141 1.57 -5.67 -0.26
CA LEU A 141 2.06 -5.62 -1.64
C LEU A 141 3.52 -5.14 -1.73
N LEU A 142 3.90 -4.15 -0.92
CA LEU A 142 5.27 -3.67 -0.85
C LEU A 142 6.21 -4.72 -0.26
N LEU A 143 5.77 -5.44 0.77
CA LEU A 143 6.55 -6.53 1.38
C LEU A 143 6.73 -7.71 0.42
N PHE A 144 5.70 -8.08 -0.37
CA PHE A 144 5.88 -9.07 -1.45
C PHE A 144 6.98 -8.63 -2.42
N ARG A 145 6.96 -7.37 -2.84
CA ARG A 145 8.00 -6.84 -3.73
C ARG A 145 9.38 -6.85 -3.09
N LEU A 146 9.47 -6.58 -1.79
CA LEU A 146 10.72 -6.65 -1.04
C LEU A 146 11.25 -8.08 -0.92
N CYS A 147 10.38 -9.08 -0.80
CA CYS A 147 10.79 -10.49 -0.88
C CYS A 147 11.50 -10.78 -2.20
N ASP A 148 10.91 -10.40 -3.34
CA ASP A 148 11.51 -10.57 -4.67
C ASP A 148 12.90 -9.90 -4.74
N LEU A 149 12.99 -8.65 -4.28
CA LEU A 149 14.20 -7.84 -4.41
C LEU A 149 15.35 -8.32 -3.52
N THR A 150 15.02 -8.95 -2.39
CA THR A 150 16.01 -9.41 -1.40
C THR A 150 16.32 -10.89 -1.52
N GLY A 151 15.56 -11.64 -2.33
CA GLY A 151 15.70 -13.08 -2.52
C GLY A 151 15.16 -13.89 -1.34
N VAL A 152 14.17 -13.36 -0.61
CA VAL A 152 13.43 -14.16 0.39
C VAL A 152 12.61 -15.19 -0.35
N HIS A 153 12.86 -16.47 -0.07
CA HIS A 153 12.13 -17.57 -0.69
C HIS A 153 10.67 -17.58 -0.21
N GLU A 154 9.72 -17.82 -1.12
CA GLU A 154 8.28 -17.84 -0.82
C GLU A 154 7.95 -18.80 0.33
N ALA A 155 8.52 -20.00 0.33
CA ALA A 155 8.36 -20.94 1.44
C ALA A 155 8.74 -20.38 2.82
N ALA A 156 9.71 -19.46 2.91
CA ALA A 156 10.10 -18.85 4.18
C ALA A 156 9.02 -17.87 4.70
N SER A 157 8.44 -17.05 3.82
CA SER A 157 7.34 -16.17 4.20
C SER A 157 6.06 -16.94 4.49
N THR A 158 5.74 -17.96 3.68
CA THR A 158 4.55 -18.80 3.88
C THR A 158 4.61 -19.61 5.17
N ASN A 159 5.79 -20.15 5.53
CA ASN A 159 5.97 -20.89 6.78
C ASN A 159 5.74 -20.01 8.02
N LEU A 160 6.17 -18.75 7.99
CA LEU A 160 5.93 -17.80 9.09
C LEU A 160 4.45 -17.55 9.33
N GLU A 161 3.64 -17.59 8.27
CA GLU A 161 2.22 -17.27 8.36
C GLU A 161 1.33 -18.50 8.60
N HIS A 162 1.77 -19.67 8.13
CA HIS A 162 1.07 -20.94 8.33
C HIS A 162 1.02 -21.38 9.79
N VAL A 163 1.91 -20.90 10.66
CA VAL A 163 1.87 -21.20 12.11
C VAL A 163 0.53 -20.77 12.73
N TRP A 164 -0.19 -19.83 12.11
CA TRP A 164 -1.41 -19.26 12.67
C TRP A 164 -2.68 -19.65 11.93
N GLN A 165 -2.86 -20.93 11.59
CA GLN A 165 -4.17 -21.44 11.15
C GLN A 165 -5.21 -21.24 12.26
N ARG A 166 -5.80 -20.04 12.30
CA ARG A 166 -6.94 -19.70 13.16
C ARG A 166 -8.20 -20.22 12.50
N HIS A 167 -9.09 -20.78 13.30
CA HIS A 167 -10.33 -21.37 12.82
C HIS A 167 -11.50 -20.43 13.09
N GLY A 168 -12.36 -20.27 12.08
CA GLY A 168 -13.46 -19.30 12.07
C GLY A 168 -14.66 -19.64 12.98
N PRO A 169 -15.72 -18.82 12.95
CA PRO A 169 -16.11 -17.97 11.82
C PRO A 169 -15.47 -16.57 11.80
N PHE A 170 -14.95 -16.18 10.63
CA PHE A 170 -14.51 -14.80 10.35
C PHE A 170 -15.64 -14.04 9.65
N LEU A 171 -15.94 -12.84 10.15
CA LEU A 171 -17.18 -12.14 9.80
C LEU A 171 -16.97 -11.00 8.79
N ASN A 172 -15.73 -10.54 8.62
CA ASN A 172 -15.41 -9.57 7.58
C ASN A 172 -15.11 -10.30 6.25
N PRO A 173 -15.64 -9.84 5.12
CA PRO A 173 -15.40 -10.45 3.80
C PRO A 173 -14.06 -10.01 3.18
N LEU A 174 -13.01 -9.98 4.00
CA LEU A 174 -11.66 -9.53 3.66
C LEU A 174 -10.71 -10.73 3.53
N LEU A 175 -9.60 -10.53 2.83
CA LEU A 175 -8.48 -11.47 2.87
C LEU A 175 -7.97 -11.59 4.30
N LEU A 176 -7.80 -12.84 4.73
CA LEU A 176 -7.22 -13.17 6.04
C LEU A 176 -5.68 -13.09 5.96
N PRO A 177 -4.99 -12.82 7.08
CA PRO A 177 -3.53 -12.89 7.13
C PRO A 177 -3.00 -14.21 6.59
N GLY A 178 -1.93 -14.14 5.78
CA GLY A 178 -1.33 -15.30 5.15
C GLY A 178 -2.11 -15.89 3.98
N MET A 179 -3.26 -15.31 3.61
CA MET A 179 -4.08 -15.75 2.49
C MET A 179 -4.03 -14.74 1.35
N GLY A 180 -4.17 -15.25 0.12
CA GLY A 180 -4.29 -14.43 -1.09
C GLY A 180 -2.95 -14.12 -1.75
N THR A 181 -2.99 -13.99 -3.08
CA THR A 181 -1.85 -13.61 -3.92
C THR A 181 -1.62 -12.09 -3.88
N PRO A 182 -0.49 -11.57 -4.42
CA PRO A 182 -0.34 -10.13 -4.67
C PRO A 182 -1.50 -9.56 -5.49
N GLU A 183 -1.95 -10.28 -6.51
CA GLU A 183 -3.12 -9.89 -7.32
C GLU A 183 -4.39 -9.79 -6.46
N ALA A 184 -4.66 -10.76 -5.58
CA ALA A 184 -5.84 -10.72 -4.71
C ALA A 184 -5.87 -9.49 -3.78
N HIS A 185 -4.73 -9.13 -3.17
CA HIS A 185 -4.62 -7.94 -2.32
C HIS A 185 -4.80 -6.64 -3.14
N ALA A 186 -4.26 -6.60 -4.36
CA ALA A 186 -4.47 -5.48 -5.27
C ALA A 186 -5.94 -5.32 -5.66
N LEU A 187 -6.66 -6.42 -5.92
CA LEU A 187 -8.09 -6.41 -6.20
C LEU A 187 -8.92 -6.01 -4.96
N GLU A 188 -8.51 -6.38 -3.75
CA GLU A 188 -9.15 -5.92 -2.52
C GLU A 188 -9.07 -4.39 -2.39
N ILE A 189 -7.91 -3.77 -2.67
CA ILE A 189 -7.76 -2.31 -2.75
C ILE A 189 -8.74 -1.72 -3.77
N CYS A 190 -8.84 -2.31 -4.96
CA CYS A 190 -9.72 -1.81 -6.02
C CYS A 190 -11.20 -1.83 -5.60
N ARG A 191 -11.64 -2.88 -4.89
CA ARG A 191 -13.03 -3.03 -4.43
C ARG A 191 -13.43 -2.04 -3.32
N ILE A 192 -12.47 -1.29 -2.76
CA ILE A 192 -12.69 -0.23 -1.76
C ILE A 192 -12.99 1.13 -2.42
N VAL A 193 -12.62 1.32 -3.69
CA VAL A 193 -12.67 2.62 -4.38
C VAL A 193 -14.06 3.24 -4.33
N ASP A 194 -15.11 2.48 -4.69
CA ASP A 194 -16.49 2.96 -4.66
C ASP A 194 -16.87 3.52 -3.29
N TYR A 195 -16.51 2.83 -2.20
CA TYR A 195 -16.84 3.28 -0.84
C TYR A 195 -16.17 4.62 -0.49
N LEU A 196 -14.88 4.78 -0.82
CA LEU A 196 -14.14 6.01 -0.50
C LEU A 196 -14.54 7.20 -1.37
N MET A 197 -15.07 6.93 -2.56
CA MET A 197 -15.48 7.95 -3.52
C MET A 197 -16.98 8.30 -3.41
N ASN A 198 -17.76 7.53 -2.67
CA ASN A 198 -19.19 7.77 -2.49
C ASN A 198 -19.42 8.90 -1.45
N GLY A 199 -20.05 10.01 -1.89
CA GLY A 199 -20.50 11.11 -1.03
C GLY A 199 -19.84 12.47 -1.28
N ASP A 200 -20.30 13.49 -0.53
CA ASP A 200 -19.96 14.92 -0.75
C ASP A 200 -18.49 15.28 -0.43
N GLN A 201 -17.77 14.39 0.25
CA GLN A 201 -16.37 14.59 0.67
C GLN A 201 -15.38 13.72 -0.14
N ASN A 202 -15.73 13.39 -1.40
CA ASN A 202 -14.98 12.47 -2.27
C ASN A 202 -13.51 12.87 -2.54
N TYR A 203 -13.13 14.12 -2.29
CA TYR A 203 -11.77 14.62 -2.47
C TYR A 203 -10.78 14.03 -1.44
N HIS A 204 -11.23 13.74 -0.22
CA HIS A 204 -10.41 13.01 0.76
C HIS A 204 -10.14 11.58 0.30
N GLY A 205 -11.19 10.89 -0.21
CA GLY A 205 -11.08 9.54 -0.75
C GLY A 205 -10.11 9.45 -1.91
N ALA A 206 -10.20 10.39 -2.86
CA ALA A 206 -9.28 10.47 -4.00
C ALA A 206 -7.82 10.59 -3.54
N PHE A 207 -7.52 11.48 -2.59
CA PHE A 207 -6.17 11.67 -2.06
C PHE A 207 -5.65 10.40 -1.36
N ILE A 208 -6.48 9.79 -0.52
CA ILE A 208 -6.19 8.54 0.19
C ILE A 208 -5.83 7.41 -0.80
N LEU A 209 -6.54 7.33 -1.92
CA LEU A 209 -6.42 6.25 -2.89
C LEU A 209 -5.19 6.35 -3.82
N LEU A 210 -4.58 7.54 -3.99
CA LEU A 210 -3.46 7.74 -4.93
C LEU A 210 -2.35 6.72 -4.73
N PHE A 211 -1.86 6.60 -3.49
CA PHE A 211 -0.74 5.73 -3.19
C PHE A 211 -1.12 4.25 -3.23
N PRO A 212 -2.19 3.78 -2.55
CA PRO A 212 -2.59 2.38 -2.58
C PRO A 212 -2.94 1.88 -3.99
N LEU A 213 -3.64 2.68 -4.79
CA LEU A 213 -3.94 2.31 -6.18
C LEU A 213 -2.66 2.25 -7.03
N ARG A 214 -1.71 3.16 -6.83
CA ARG A 214 -0.43 3.09 -7.54
C ARG A 214 0.36 1.82 -7.20
N VAL A 215 0.33 1.39 -5.93
CA VAL A 215 0.94 0.13 -5.50
C VAL A 215 0.19 -1.07 -6.11
N ALA A 216 -1.15 -1.07 -6.08
CA ALA A 216 -1.98 -2.12 -6.67
C ALA A 216 -1.76 -2.27 -8.18
N GLN A 217 -1.64 -1.16 -8.92
CA GLN A 217 -1.46 -1.15 -10.36
C GLN A 217 -0.23 -1.95 -10.81
N ILE A 218 0.86 -1.91 -10.05
CA ILE A 218 2.11 -2.63 -10.35
C ILE A 218 1.89 -4.16 -10.29
N GLN A 219 0.97 -4.62 -9.45
CA GLN A 219 0.67 -6.04 -9.24
C GLN A 219 -0.35 -6.58 -10.24
N LEU A 220 -1.02 -5.69 -11.00
CA LEU A 220 -2.08 -6.03 -11.93
C LEU A 220 -1.64 -5.87 -13.39
N LEU A 221 -0.34 -5.93 -13.67
CA LEU A 221 0.23 -5.88 -15.04
C LEU A 221 -0.30 -7.02 -15.93
N SER A 222 -0.59 -8.17 -15.33
CA SER A 222 -1.22 -9.34 -15.96
C SER A 222 -2.68 -9.12 -16.38
N SER A 223 -3.34 -8.10 -15.85
CA SER A 223 -4.75 -7.78 -16.11
C SER A 223 -4.88 -6.39 -16.74
N PRO A 224 -4.81 -6.29 -18.09
CA PRO A 224 -4.85 -5.01 -18.80
C PRO A 224 -6.10 -4.17 -18.47
N LYS A 225 -7.26 -4.81 -18.29
CA LYS A 225 -8.51 -4.13 -17.90
C LYS A 225 -8.34 -3.40 -16.58
N MET A 226 -7.87 -4.10 -15.55
CA MET A 226 -7.65 -3.52 -14.22
C MET A 226 -6.53 -2.48 -14.23
N TYR A 227 -5.42 -2.77 -14.90
CA TYR A 227 -4.28 -1.85 -15.00
C TYR A 227 -4.68 -0.50 -15.61
N ASN A 228 -5.42 -0.54 -16.73
CA ASN A 228 -5.88 0.65 -17.44
C ASN A 228 -6.92 1.41 -16.63
N TRP A 229 -7.86 0.69 -16.00
CA TRP A 229 -8.86 1.30 -15.12
C TRP A 229 -8.20 2.07 -13.97
N ILE A 230 -7.24 1.48 -13.26
CA ILE A 230 -6.49 2.19 -12.21
C ILE A 230 -5.78 3.43 -12.77
N GLY A 231 -5.19 3.32 -13.96
CA GLY A 231 -4.54 4.45 -14.63
C GLY A 231 -5.49 5.63 -14.89
N LYS A 232 -6.71 5.33 -15.34
CA LYS A 232 -7.77 6.33 -15.52
C LYS A 232 -8.19 6.96 -14.19
N MET A 233 -8.39 6.16 -13.16
CA MET A 233 -8.74 6.67 -11.81
C MET A 233 -7.66 7.60 -11.26
N LEU A 234 -6.39 7.21 -11.34
CA LEU A 234 -5.26 8.03 -10.87
C LEU A 234 -5.16 9.35 -11.64
N LYS A 235 -5.37 9.32 -12.97
CA LYS A 235 -5.40 10.53 -13.80
C LYS A 235 -6.57 11.43 -13.42
N GLN A 236 -7.77 10.86 -13.27
CA GLN A 236 -8.96 11.60 -12.85
C GLN A 236 -8.74 12.30 -11.50
N PHE A 237 -8.11 11.62 -10.54
CA PHE A 237 -7.79 12.23 -9.25
C PHE A 237 -6.81 13.40 -9.37
N ALA A 238 -5.85 13.32 -10.29
CA ALA A 238 -4.92 14.41 -10.55
C ALA A 238 -5.60 15.63 -11.19
N ASP A 239 -6.45 15.38 -12.20
CA ASP A 239 -7.11 16.38 -13.03
C ASP A 239 -8.27 17.09 -12.29
N GLU A 240 -9.17 16.33 -11.65
CA GLU A 240 -10.42 16.88 -11.08
C GLU A 240 -10.27 17.47 -9.68
N LYS A 241 -9.21 17.10 -8.93
CA LYS A 241 -9.07 17.45 -7.50
C LYS A 241 -7.88 18.35 -7.20
N GLY A 242 -7.33 19.03 -8.21
CA GLY A 242 -6.35 20.09 -8.02
C GLY A 242 -4.98 19.62 -7.52
N LEU A 243 -4.66 18.33 -7.66
CA LEU A 243 -3.30 17.84 -7.39
C LEU A 243 -2.33 18.21 -8.54
N GLY A 244 -2.88 18.65 -9.68
CA GLY A 244 -2.16 19.28 -10.80
C GLY A 244 -1.85 20.78 -10.65
N ILE A 245 -1.88 21.37 -9.44
CA ILE A 245 -1.52 22.80 -9.23
C ILE A 245 -0.10 23.13 -9.74
N GLY A 246 0.78 22.15 -9.95
CA GLY A 246 2.08 22.34 -10.57
C GLY A 246 2.04 22.74 -12.06
N GLU A 247 1.01 22.35 -12.81
CA GLU A 247 0.92 22.60 -14.26
C GLU A 247 0.40 24.01 -14.55
N HIS A 248 -0.58 24.50 -13.76
CA HIS A 248 -1.10 25.88 -13.90
C HIS A 248 -0.13 26.97 -13.42
N LEU A 249 0.85 26.63 -12.56
CA LEU A 249 1.91 27.55 -12.11
C LEU A 249 3.04 27.71 -13.13
N GLN A 250 3.16 26.81 -14.12
CA GLN A 250 4.09 26.95 -15.24
C GLN A 250 3.49 27.78 -16.38
N GLU A 251 2.20 27.59 -16.69
CA GLU A 251 1.53 28.34 -17.76
C GLU A 251 1.44 29.85 -17.45
N SER A 252 1.20 30.25 -16.19
CA SER A 252 1.13 31.67 -15.84
C SER A 252 2.49 32.38 -15.99
N LYS A 253 3.60 31.69 -15.67
CA LYS A 253 4.98 32.22 -15.81
C LYS A 253 5.44 32.26 -17.27
N ILE A 254 4.96 31.36 -18.13
CA ILE A 254 5.25 31.38 -19.58
C ILE A 254 4.45 32.50 -20.26
N SER A 255 3.19 32.71 -19.89
CA SER A 255 2.36 33.81 -20.40
C SER A 255 2.92 35.20 -20.02
N GLU A 256 3.44 35.35 -18.80
CA GLU A 256 4.07 36.61 -18.37
C GLU A 256 5.42 36.90 -19.06
N ARG A 257 6.18 35.87 -19.43
CA ARG A 257 7.44 36.03 -20.19
C ARG A 257 7.20 36.38 -21.65
N LEU A 258 6.14 35.85 -22.27
CA LEU A 258 5.82 36.13 -23.67
C LEU A 258 5.22 37.53 -23.90
N LYS A 259 4.68 38.19 -22.86
CA LYS A 259 4.22 39.59 -22.94
C LYS A 259 5.33 40.64 -22.77
N LYS A 260 6.57 40.24 -22.46
CA LYS A 260 7.71 41.15 -22.20
C LYS A 260 8.77 41.17 -23.30
N LEU A 261 8.55 40.50 -24.43
CA LEU A 261 9.44 40.60 -25.58
C LEU A 261 8.96 41.73 -26.50
N PRO A 262 9.76 42.79 -26.73
CA PRO A 262 9.41 43.84 -27.66
C PRO A 262 9.42 43.27 -29.08
N ILE A 263 8.34 43.56 -29.81
CA ILE A 263 8.23 43.29 -31.24
C ILE A 263 9.27 44.18 -31.94
N SER A 264 10.27 43.56 -32.57
CA SER A 264 11.16 44.18 -33.56
C SER A 264 10.67 43.87 -34.95
#